data_AF-A0A8S0FJ42-F1
#
_entry.id   AF-A0A8S0FJ42-F1
#
_cell.length_a   1.000
_cell.length_b   1.000
_cell.length_c   1.000
_cell.angle_alpha   90.00
_cell.angle_beta   90.00
_cell.angle_gamma   90.00
#
_symmetry.space_group_name_H-M   'P 1'
#
loop_
_entity.id
_entity.type
_entity.pdbx_description
1 polymer ?
#
loop_
_entity_poly.entity_id
_entity_poly.type
_entity_poly.pdbx_seq_one_letter_code
_entity_poly.pdbx_strand_id
1 'polypeptide(L)'
;MKRHADKMDVPVSLHLDHGKTQEDVKQAVRAGFTSVMIDGAAFSFEENIAFTQEAVDFCKSYGVPVEAELGAILGKEDDHVSEADCKTEPEKVKTFVERTGRLRHAGSFYW
;
A
#
# COMPACT_ATOMS: atom_id res chain seq x y z
N MET A 1 12.21 -18.91 -3.90
CA MET A 1 12.77 -17.94 -2.92
C MET A 1 12.82 -18.44 -1.47
N LYS A 2 11.74 -18.96 -0.87
CA LYS A 2 11.73 -19.40 0.56
C LYS A 2 12.88 -20.31 1.02
N ARG A 3 13.35 -21.23 0.17
CA ARG A 3 14.35 -22.25 0.57
C ARG A 3 15.76 -21.72 0.90
N HIS A 4 16.09 -20.47 0.58
CA HIS A 4 17.43 -19.91 0.83
C HIS A 4 17.47 -18.87 1.95
N ALA A 5 16.32 -18.34 2.39
CA ALA A 5 16.25 -17.33 3.45
C ALA A 5 16.53 -17.93 4.84
N ASP A 6 16.13 -19.18 5.07
CA ASP A 6 16.26 -19.89 6.36
C ASP A 6 17.71 -20.19 6.78
N LYS A 7 18.69 -19.97 5.88
CA LYS A 7 20.11 -20.32 6.08
C LYS A 7 21.03 -19.11 6.23
N MET A 8 20.49 -17.90 6.25
CA MET A 8 21.28 -16.69 6.34
C MET A 8 21.12 -16.02 7.70
N ASP A 9 22.24 -15.68 8.33
CA ASP A 9 22.32 -14.96 9.62
C ASP A 9 21.87 -13.49 9.49
N VAL A 10 21.59 -13.04 8.26
CA VAL A 10 21.02 -11.71 7.99
C VAL A 10 19.48 -11.77 8.04
N PRO A 11 18.81 -10.78 8.67
CA PRO A 11 17.36 -10.73 8.68
C PRO A 11 16.84 -10.55 7.25
N VAL A 12 16.16 -11.57 6.73
CA VAL A 12 15.53 -11.55 5.40
C VAL A 12 14.05 -11.19 5.55
N SER A 13 13.65 -10.07 4.95
CA SER A 13 12.24 -9.70 4.82
C SER A 13 11.68 -10.17 3.48
N LEU A 14 10.47 -10.73 3.51
CA LEU A 14 9.68 -11.03 2.31
C LEU A 14 8.61 -9.96 2.19
N HIS A 15 8.75 -9.10 1.17
CA HIS A 15 7.82 -8.01 0.90
C HIS A 15 7.00 -8.32 -0.36
N LEU A 16 5.67 -8.19 -0.26
CA LEU A 16 4.79 -8.27 -1.42
C LEU A 16 4.74 -6.87 -2.04
N ASP A 17 5.24 -6.77 -3.26
CA ASP A 17 5.25 -5.54 -4.05
C ASP A 17 3.93 -5.44 -4.86
N HIS A 18 3.24 -4.30 -4.79
CA HIS A 18 1.99 -3.98 -5.50
C HIS A 18 0.89 -5.08 -5.47
N GLY A 19 0.38 -5.43 -4.29
CA GLY A 19 -0.81 -6.27 -4.15
C GLY A 19 -2.06 -5.58 -4.70
N LYS A 20 -2.65 -6.11 -5.77
CA LYS A 20 -3.81 -5.51 -6.45
C LYS A 20 -5.16 -5.94 -5.87
N THR A 21 -5.16 -6.99 -5.06
CA THR A 21 -6.38 -7.54 -4.44
C THR A 21 -6.17 -7.85 -2.97
N GLN A 22 -7.26 -7.88 -2.21
CA GLN A 22 -7.26 -8.35 -0.82
C GLN A 22 -6.79 -9.81 -0.71
N GLU A 23 -7.02 -10.60 -1.75
CA GLU A 23 -6.58 -11.99 -1.78
C GLU A 23 -5.06 -12.11 -1.92
N ASP A 24 -4.41 -11.25 -2.70
CA ASP A 24 -2.94 -11.19 -2.79
C ASP A 24 -2.31 -10.93 -1.42
N VAL A 25 -2.85 -9.95 -0.68
CA VAL A 25 -2.41 -9.64 0.69
C VAL A 25 -2.61 -10.85 1.61
N LYS A 26 -3.79 -11.47 1.59
CA LYS A 26 -4.11 -12.66 2.40
C LYS A 26 -3.18 -13.83 2.07
N GLN A 27 -2.88 -14.05 0.79
CA GLN A 27 -1.97 -15.10 0.34
C GLN A 27 -0.52 -14.82 0.77
N ALA A 28 -0.04 -13.58 0.61
CA ALA A 28 1.31 -13.20 1.03
C ALA A 28 1.52 -13.37 2.54
N VAL A 29 0.59 -12.86 3.35
CA VAL A 29 0.64 -13.02 4.81
C VAL A 29 0.60 -14.51 5.20
N ARG A 30 -0.29 -15.32 4.61
CA ARG A 30 -0.34 -16.78 4.84
C ARG A 30 0.93 -17.49 4.36
N ALA A 31 1.57 -16.97 3.32
CA ALA A 31 2.87 -17.41 2.86
C ALA A 31 4.02 -16.92 3.76
N GLY A 32 3.77 -16.22 4.87
CA GLY A 32 4.82 -15.80 5.81
C GLY A 32 5.64 -14.61 5.31
N PHE A 33 5.05 -13.76 4.46
CA PHE A 33 5.63 -12.46 4.15
C PHE A 33 5.64 -11.58 5.39
N THR A 34 6.70 -10.77 5.53
CA THR A 34 6.95 -9.92 6.69
C THR A 34 6.60 -8.47 6.44
N SER A 35 6.19 -8.11 5.21
CA SER A 35 5.61 -6.82 4.84
C SER A 35 4.79 -6.98 3.55
N VAL A 36 3.77 -6.15 3.35
CA VAL A 36 2.95 -6.14 2.13
C VAL A 36 2.66 -4.73 1.68
N MET A 37 2.65 -4.48 0.38
CA MET A 37 2.17 -3.25 -0.25
C MET A 37 0.84 -3.52 -0.94
N ILE A 38 -0.14 -2.65 -0.75
CA ILE A 38 -1.43 -2.68 -1.42
C ILE A 38 -1.56 -1.49 -2.38
N ASP A 39 -1.87 -1.80 -3.64
CA ASP A 39 -2.02 -0.83 -4.70
C ASP A 39 -3.52 -0.55 -4.91
N GLY A 40 -3.95 0.60 -4.41
CA GLY A 40 -5.30 1.12 -4.62
C GLY A 40 -5.35 2.27 -5.61
N ALA A 41 -4.32 2.47 -6.43
CA ALA A 41 -4.20 3.65 -7.30
C ALA A 41 -5.31 3.73 -8.36
N ALA A 42 -5.92 2.59 -8.70
CA ALA A 42 -7.05 2.52 -9.63
C ALA A 42 -8.41 2.89 -8.99
N PHE A 43 -8.50 2.99 -7.66
CA PHE A 43 -9.73 3.29 -6.94
C PHE A 43 -9.89 4.79 -6.68
N SER A 44 -11.12 5.26 -6.47
CA SER A 44 -11.34 6.61 -5.94
C SER A 44 -10.72 6.75 -4.55
N PHE A 45 -10.48 7.98 -4.10
CA PHE A 45 -9.84 8.24 -2.80
C PHE A 45 -10.54 7.53 -1.63
N GLU A 46 -11.87 7.54 -1.59
CA GLU A 46 -12.65 6.88 -0.53
C GLU A 46 -12.63 5.35 -0.64
N GLU A 47 -12.68 4.81 -1.87
CA GLU A 47 -12.56 3.38 -2.11
C GLU A 47 -11.16 2.87 -1.76
N ASN A 48 -10.10 3.61 -2.10
CA ASN A 48 -8.72 3.28 -1.73
C ASN A 48 -8.56 3.28 -0.20
N ILE A 49 -9.17 4.22 0.52
CA ILE A 49 -9.18 4.20 1.99
C ILE A 49 -9.83 2.91 2.51
N ALA A 50 -11.04 2.58 2.05
CA ALA A 50 -11.73 1.38 2.50
C ALA A 50 -10.96 0.08 2.16
N PHE A 51 -10.40 0.02 0.95
CA PHE A 51 -9.58 -1.09 0.47
C PHE A 51 -8.31 -1.26 1.30
N THR A 52 -7.60 -0.16 1.56
CA THR A 52 -6.40 -0.18 2.40
C THR A 52 -6.72 -0.55 3.84
N GLN A 53 -7.84 -0.05 4.39
CA GLN A 53 -8.28 -0.36 5.74
C GLN A 53 -8.53 -1.87 5.93
N GLU A 54 -9.20 -2.53 4.99
CA GLU A 54 -9.43 -3.98 5.06
C GLU A 54 -8.11 -4.75 5.15
N ALA A 55 -7.12 -4.35 4.33
CA ALA A 55 -5.81 -4.98 4.33
C ALA A 55 -5.07 -4.74 5.65
N VAL A 56 -5.10 -3.51 6.17
CA VAL A 56 -4.51 -3.16 7.48
C VAL A 56 -5.14 -3.97 8.60
N ASP A 57 -6.46 -4.09 8.65
CA ASP A 57 -7.18 -4.83 9.70
C ASP A 57 -6.83 -6.33 9.65
N PHE A 58 -6.75 -6.90 8.44
CA PHE A 58 -6.30 -8.27 8.27
C PHE A 58 -4.85 -8.45 8.77
N CYS A 59 -3.92 -7.66 8.24
CA CYS A 59 -2.48 -7.78 8.55
C CYS A 59 -2.13 -7.46 10.00
N LYS A 60 -2.89 -6.59 10.65
CA LYS A 60 -2.74 -6.25 12.08
C LYS A 60 -2.80 -7.48 12.98
N SER A 61 -3.67 -8.43 12.67
CA SER A 61 -3.80 -9.68 13.43
C SER A 61 -2.58 -10.61 13.29
N TYR A 62 -1.78 -10.41 12.24
CA TYR A 62 -0.55 -11.18 11.96
C TYR A 62 0.72 -10.40 12.29
N GLY A 63 0.61 -9.15 12.76
CA GLY A 63 1.77 -8.29 13.02
C GLY A 63 2.55 -7.89 11.76
N VAL A 64 1.93 -7.98 10.58
CA VAL A 64 2.56 -7.64 9.30
C VAL A 64 2.29 -6.16 8.98
N PRO A 65 3.30 -5.32 8.77
CA PRO A 65 3.11 -3.95 8.30
C PRO A 65 2.55 -3.93 6.88
N VAL A 66 1.69 -2.94 6.62
CA VAL A 66 1.13 -2.67 5.30
C VAL A 66 1.69 -1.33 4.81
N GLU A 67 2.02 -1.30 3.53
CA GLU A 67 2.30 -0.11 2.74
C GLU A 67 1.16 0.10 1.77
N ALA A 68 0.76 1.33 1.52
CA ALA A 68 -0.35 1.64 0.63
C ALA A 68 0.07 2.72 -0.35
N GLU A 69 -0.28 2.52 -1.61
CA GLU A 69 -0.03 3.51 -2.65
C GLU A 69 -1.20 4.48 -2.77
N LEU A 70 -0.88 5.76 -2.57
CA LEU A 70 -1.78 6.86 -2.90
C LEU A 70 -1.40 7.40 -4.28
N GLY A 71 -1.95 6.76 -5.32
CA GLY A 71 -1.77 7.15 -6.73
C GLY A 71 -2.33 8.55 -7.03
N ALA A 72 -1.94 9.07 -8.20
CA ALA A 72 -2.23 10.43 -8.66
C ALA A 72 -3.67 10.84 -8.32
N ILE A 73 -3.79 11.88 -7.49
CA ILE A 73 -5.07 12.44 -7.13
C ILE A 73 -5.65 13.03 -8.41
N LEU A 74 -6.56 12.28 -9.05
CA LEU A 74 -7.48 12.82 -10.04
C LEU A 74 -8.36 13.83 -9.30
N GLY A 75 -7.89 15.07 -9.28
CA GLY A 75 -8.66 16.22 -8.85
C GLY A 75 -9.85 16.35 -9.79
N LYS A 76 -11.01 15.88 -9.31
CA LYS A 76 -12.35 16.42 -9.57
C LYS A 76 -12.59 16.94 -11.00
N GLU A 77 -13.26 16.12 -11.80
CA GLU A 77 -14.15 16.55 -12.90
C GLU A 77 -13.77 17.86 -13.61
N ASP A 78 -12.78 17.87 -14.49
CA ASP A 78 -12.88 18.54 -15.80
C ASP A 78 -11.61 18.24 -16.63
N ASP A 79 -11.80 18.33 -17.93
CA ASP A 79 -10.89 18.22 -19.06
C ASP A 79 -9.41 18.64 -18.80
N HIS A 80 -8.48 17.88 -19.39
CA HIS A 80 -7.03 18.16 -19.52
C HIS A 80 -6.16 18.05 -18.25
N VAL A 81 -5.45 16.93 -18.08
CA VAL A 81 -4.39 16.79 -17.05
C VAL A 81 -3.03 16.60 -17.72
N SER A 82 -2.08 17.50 -17.41
CA SER A 82 -0.67 17.35 -17.80
C SER A 82 0.10 16.52 -16.77
N GLU A 83 1.19 15.87 -17.18
CA GLU A 83 2.10 15.09 -16.30
C GLU A 83 2.54 15.82 -15.01
N ALA A 84 2.47 17.15 -14.98
CA ALA A 84 2.85 17.96 -13.81
C ALA A 84 1.79 17.97 -12.67
N ASP A 85 0.55 17.56 -12.94
CA ASP A 85 -0.56 17.51 -11.98
C ASP A 85 -0.65 16.17 -11.22
N CYS A 86 0.19 15.19 -11.57
CA CYS A 86 0.31 13.89 -10.89
C CYS A 86 1.07 13.99 -9.54
N LYS A 87 0.84 15.03 -8.74
CA LYS A 87 1.48 15.20 -7.44
C LYS A 87 0.53 14.85 -6.32
N THR A 88 0.97 13.99 -5.41
CA THR A 88 0.21 13.65 -4.22
C THR A 88 0.12 14.86 -3.28
N GLU A 89 -1.06 15.43 -3.07
CA GLU A 89 -1.27 16.55 -2.15
C GLU A 89 -0.99 16.11 -0.70
N PRO A 90 -0.09 16.81 0.03
CA PRO A 90 0.35 16.38 1.36
C PRO A 90 -0.79 16.33 2.38
N GLU A 91 -1.83 17.17 2.23
CA GLU A 91 -3.01 17.14 3.10
C GLU A 91 -3.86 15.88 2.90
N LYS A 92 -3.96 15.39 1.66
CA LYS A 92 -4.65 14.13 1.35
C LYS A 92 -3.84 12.93 1.81
N VAL A 93 -2.51 12.98 1.71
CA VAL A 93 -1.63 11.98 2.34
C VAL A 93 -1.94 11.89 3.83
N LYS A 94 -1.94 13.03 4.53
CA LYS A 94 -2.23 13.08 5.96
C LYS A 94 -3.59 12.47 6.30
N THR A 95 -4.63 12.89 5.58
CA THR A 95 -5.99 12.37 5.76
C THR A 95 -6.07 10.87 5.48
N PHE A 96 -5.35 10.40 4.46
CA PHE A 96 -5.27 8.99 4.12
C PHE A 96 -4.65 8.20 5.27
N VAL A 97 -3.50 8.63 5.80
CA VAL A 97 -2.84 7.98 6.97
C VAL A 97 -3.79 7.93 8.16
N GLU A 98 -4.43 9.06 8.48
CA GLU A 98 -5.27 9.20 9.66
C GLU A 98 -6.49 8.28 9.57
N ARG A 99 -7.08 8.13 8.39
CA ARG A 99 -8.25 7.26 8.17
C ARG A 99 -7.86 5.79 8.13
N THR A 100 -6.84 5.43 7.36
CA THR A 100 -6.44 4.04 7.13
C THR A 100 -5.66 3.42 8.29
N GLY A 101 -5.16 4.22 9.24
CA GLY A 101 -4.53 3.77 10.48
C GLY A 101 -2.99 3.76 10.44
N ARG A 102 -2.35 3.03 11.36
CA ARG A 102 -0.86 2.92 11.43
C ARG A 102 -0.29 2.16 10.21
N LEU A 103 -0.24 2.80 9.06
CA LEU A 103 0.51 2.34 7.88
C LEU A 103 1.95 2.83 7.94
N ARG A 104 2.84 2.07 7.29
CA ARG A 104 4.11 2.64 6.81
C ARG A 104 3.82 3.23 5.43
N HIS A 105 4.13 4.51 5.25
CA HIS A 105 3.87 5.19 3.99
C HIS A 105 4.87 4.76 2.92
N ALA A 106 4.36 4.28 1.78
CA ALA A 106 5.08 4.26 0.50
C ALA A 106 4.49 5.36 -0.37
N GLY A 107 4.99 6.58 -0.22
CA GLY A 107 4.65 7.66 -1.15
C GLY A 107 5.40 7.46 -2.45
N SER A 108 4.71 7.48 -3.59
CA SER A 108 5.35 7.58 -4.90
C SER A 108 5.96 8.98 -5.05
N PHE A 109 7.16 9.16 -4.50
CA PHE A 109 7.99 10.33 -4.75
C PHE A 109 8.67 10.13 -6.11
N TYR A 110 8.06 10.66 -7.17
CA TYR A 110 8.82 10.94 -8.38
C TYR A 110 9.87 12.01 -8.03
N TRP A 111 11.14 11.60 -7.92
CA TRP A 111 12.30 12.49 -7.85
C TRP A 111 12.70 12.95 -9.25
#